data_AF-A0AB74KF57-F1
#
_entry.id   AF-A0AB74KF57-F1
#
_cell.length_a   1.000
_cell.length_b   1.000
_cell.length_c   1.000
_cell.angle_alpha   90.00
_cell.angle_beta   90.00
_cell.angle_gamma   90.00
#
_symmetry.space_group_name_H-M   'P 1'
#
loop_
_entity.id
_entity.type
_entity.pdbx_description
1 polymer ?
#
loop_
_entity_poly.entity_id
_entity_poly.type
_entity_poly.pdbx_seq_one_letter_code
_entity_poly.pdbx_strand_id
1 'polypeptide(L)'
;MDLRSTMTHKDAERLKKGEVNLGTSIMAVAFNGGVVIGADSRTTMGSYIANRVTDKLTHIHDRIYCCRSGSAADTQAVADVVTYHLSMFGVQQGERPSVHTAAALFNQLCYSNKDRLSAGIIVAGYDKENGGSVYNIPLGGGMFRQPWAIGGSGSTYVYGYCDATYKDNMTKDETVTFVKNTLALAMSRDGSSGGTIRMCVITEDNVERLFVPGNELPRFWEGQEIINKPAHQLAMEAQDTYATTTNDGPVILTIDGINEEDCEIDYTMDMDHSLDAEAINVVADVRNNNSIRNDTTMDNLMAVDVQTDSRIFPSSLLVLDTNVLISKLDTLKSLHELLLKQNPAPFGIIIPDIVIRELDAQKDSSRSISKYSRAALSWCVDCARSRTSLVKFERSSLVNAENDDRILGCASDLQTRAVVLLLTNDNSLAIKAESLGIQTMSTSDDEMRHLRGIAGDNSLSASRHSC
;
A
#
# COMPACT_ATOMS: atom_id res chain seq x y z
N MET A 1 5.06 -4.94 49.83
CA MET A 1 3.91 -5.58 49.16
C MET A 1 4.31 -5.80 47.72
N ASP A 2 4.39 -7.05 47.30
CA ASP A 2 4.94 -7.48 46.01
C ASP A 2 3.99 -7.08 44.88
N LEU A 3 4.41 -6.14 44.02
CA LEU A 3 3.64 -5.55 42.91
C LEU A 3 3.43 -6.53 41.72
N ARG A 4 3.64 -7.83 41.94
CA ARG A 4 3.62 -8.87 40.90
C ARG A 4 2.26 -9.58 40.74
N SER A 5 1.25 -9.28 41.55
CA SER A 5 0.08 -10.16 41.69
C SER A 5 -1.28 -9.58 41.29
N THR A 6 -1.36 -8.56 40.44
CA THR A 6 -2.68 -8.04 40.01
C THR A 6 -2.80 -7.79 38.50
N MET A 7 -2.34 -8.75 37.71
CA MET A 7 -2.95 -9.06 36.42
C MET A 7 -3.21 -10.56 36.40
N THR A 8 -4.48 -10.95 36.51
CA THR A 8 -4.86 -12.36 36.34
C THR A 8 -4.56 -12.77 34.90
N HIS A 9 -3.78 -13.84 34.74
CA HIS A 9 -3.40 -14.47 33.47
C HIS A 9 -4.54 -14.65 32.45
N LYS A 10 -5.81 -14.61 32.88
CA LYS A 10 -7.00 -14.79 32.05
C LYS A 10 -7.39 -13.57 31.19
N ASP A 11 -6.95 -12.36 31.52
CA ASP A 11 -7.33 -11.17 30.75
C ASP A 11 -6.41 -10.95 29.54
N ALA A 12 -5.14 -11.34 29.65
CA ALA A 12 -4.17 -11.29 28.56
C ALA A 12 -4.36 -12.39 27.49
N GLU A 13 -5.14 -13.43 27.78
CA GLU A 13 -5.41 -14.54 26.85
C GLU A 13 -6.55 -14.26 25.85
N ARG A 14 -7.16 -13.06 25.89
CA ARG A 14 -8.26 -12.68 24.98
C ARG A 14 -7.84 -11.99 23.68
N LEU A 15 -6.54 -11.78 23.43
CA LEU A 15 -6.07 -11.14 22.21
C LEU A 15 -5.99 -12.16 21.05
N LYS A 16 -6.85 -11.99 20.05
CA LYS A 16 -6.99 -12.86 18.88
C LYS A 16 -5.78 -12.75 17.95
N LYS A 17 -5.30 -13.89 17.41
CA LYS A 17 -4.46 -13.91 16.19
C LYS A 17 -5.28 -13.36 15.01
N GLY A 18 -4.75 -12.32 14.36
CA GLY A 18 -5.40 -11.60 13.26
C GLY A 18 -5.36 -10.08 13.46
N GLU A 19 -4.25 -9.58 14.00
CA GLU A 19 -4.10 -8.19 14.36
C GLU A 19 -4.13 -7.31 13.11
N VAL A 20 -5.08 -6.37 13.08
CA VAL A 20 -5.18 -5.41 11.99
C VAL A 20 -4.12 -4.35 12.22
N ASN A 21 -3.14 -4.26 11.32
CA ASN A 21 -2.20 -3.15 11.33
C ASN A 21 -2.94 -1.87 10.88
N LEU A 22 -3.33 -1.04 11.86
CA LEU A 22 -4.04 0.21 11.65
C LEU A 22 -3.00 1.29 11.36
N GLY A 23 -2.84 1.67 10.09
CA GLY A 23 -1.90 2.75 9.82
C GLY A 23 -2.38 4.09 10.39
N THR A 24 -1.40 4.90 10.77
CA THR A 24 -1.55 6.00 11.72
C THR A 24 -0.40 6.98 11.57
N SER A 25 -0.69 8.26 11.77
CA SER A 25 0.31 9.31 11.96
C SER A 25 0.08 9.97 13.30
N ILE A 26 1.04 9.85 14.21
CA ILE A 26 1.04 10.52 15.52
C ILE A 26 2.33 11.31 15.71
N MET A 27 2.23 12.44 16.41
CA MET A 27 3.36 13.32 16.68
C MET A 27 3.21 14.00 18.04
N ALA A 28 4.32 14.26 18.71
CA ALA A 28 4.39 15.14 19.86
C ALA A 28 5.65 16.02 19.78
N VAL A 29 5.54 17.27 20.22
CA VAL A 29 6.63 18.24 20.23
C VAL A 29 6.58 19.04 21.54
N ALA A 30 7.69 19.12 22.24
CA ALA A 30 7.87 20.00 23.38
C ALA A 30 8.26 21.41 22.93
N PHE A 31 7.74 22.41 23.63
CA PHE A 31 8.06 23.82 23.43
C PHE A 31 8.21 24.51 24.79
N ASN A 32 8.69 25.75 24.80
CA ASN A 32 8.83 26.49 26.06
C ASN A 32 7.45 26.79 26.67
N GLY A 33 7.13 26.14 27.79
CA GLY A 33 5.85 26.27 28.49
C GLY A 33 4.85 25.14 28.24
N GLY A 34 5.19 24.10 27.46
CA GLY A 34 4.26 22.99 27.25
C GLY A 34 4.66 21.97 26.18
N VAL A 35 3.66 21.21 25.74
CA VAL A 35 3.77 20.26 24.62
C VAL A 35 2.57 20.41 23.68
N VAL A 36 2.78 20.10 22.41
CA VAL A 36 1.71 19.89 21.43
C VAL A 36 1.76 18.45 20.99
N ILE A 37 0.62 17.76 21.06
CA ILE A 37 0.43 16.45 20.46
C ILE A 37 -0.55 16.53 19.31
N GLY A 38 -0.42 15.64 18.34
CA GLY A 38 -1.31 15.57 17.21
C GLY A 38 -1.40 14.18 16.59
N ALA A 39 -2.53 13.90 15.98
CA ALA A 39 -2.78 12.67 15.25
C ALA A 39 -3.73 12.86 14.08
N ASP A 40 -3.62 11.99 13.09
CA ASP A 40 -4.68 11.79 12.09
C ASP A 40 -5.88 11.03 12.70
N SER A 41 -6.98 10.94 11.96
CA SER A 41 -8.23 10.35 12.47
C SER A 41 -8.69 9.09 11.72
N ARG A 42 -7.95 8.62 10.72
CA ARG A 42 -8.29 7.43 9.95
C ARG A 42 -7.92 6.16 10.72
N THR A 43 -8.71 5.13 10.57
CA THR A 43 -8.43 3.77 11.04
C THR A 43 -8.77 2.82 9.91
N THR A 44 -7.77 2.10 9.41
CA THR A 44 -7.90 1.20 8.25
C THR A 44 -7.83 -0.26 8.67
N MET A 45 -8.58 -1.11 7.97
CA MET A 45 -8.46 -2.57 8.01
C MET A 45 -8.00 -3.03 6.62
N GLY A 46 -6.68 -3.08 6.41
CA GLY A 46 -6.12 -3.18 5.07
C GLY A 46 -6.46 -1.91 4.26
N SER A 47 -7.03 -2.07 3.07
CA SER A 47 -7.51 -0.95 2.25
C SER A 47 -8.84 -0.36 2.71
N TYR A 48 -9.62 -1.09 3.52
CA TYR A 48 -10.93 -0.61 3.98
C TYR A 48 -10.79 0.41 5.10
N ILE A 49 -11.37 1.60 4.94
CA ILE A 49 -11.41 2.60 6.02
C ILE A 49 -12.53 2.26 7.00
N ALA A 50 -12.19 1.59 8.11
CA ALA A 50 -13.12 1.21 9.16
C ALA A 50 -13.68 2.43 9.92
N ASN A 51 -12.87 3.46 10.15
CA ASN A 51 -13.32 4.72 10.74
C ASN A 51 -12.53 5.90 10.17
N ARG A 52 -13.19 7.03 9.91
CA ARG A 52 -12.59 8.26 9.35
C ARG A 52 -12.29 9.32 10.40
N VAL A 53 -12.84 9.21 11.61
CA VAL A 53 -12.86 10.31 12.61
C VAL A 53 -12.41 9.88 14.02
N THR A 54 -11.68 8.78 14.13
CA THR A 54 -11.13 8.23 15.38
C THR A 54 -10.32 9.29 16.14
N ASP A 55 -10.47 9.34 17.47
CA ASP A 55 -9.57 10.10 18.34
C ASP A 55 -8.44 9.19 18.85
N LYS A 56 -7.22 9.47 18.40
CA LYS A 56 -6.01 8.73 18.79
C LYS A 56 -5.26 9.40 19.94
N LEU A 57 -5.75 10.55 20.43
CA LEU A 57 -5.22 11.26 21.58
C LEU A 57 -6.05 10.88 22.82
N THR A 58 -5.50 10.02 23.67
CA THR A 58 -6.17 9.58 24.89
C THR A 58 -5.72 10.43 26.08
N HIS A 59 -6.68 10.95 26.83
CA HIS A 59 -6.43 11.59 28.12
C HIS A 59 -6.06 10.52 29.15
N ILE A 60 -4.88 10.66 29.78
CA ILE A 60 -4.36 9.72 30.78
C ILE A 60 -4.49 10.31 32.19
N HIS A 61 -4.23 11.60 32.35
CA HIS A 61 -4.41 12.36 33.59
C HIS A 61 -4.51 13.87 33.25
N ASP A 62 -4.90 14.73 34.20
CA ASP A 62 -5.10 16.18 34.05
C ASP A 62 -4.20 16.93 33.03
N ARG A 63 -2.91 16.59 32.98
CA ARG A 63 -1.89 17.22 32.13
C ARG A 63 -1.05 16.20 31.35
N ILE A 64 -1.54 14.98 31.21
CA ILE A 64 -0.84 13.89 30.55
C ILE A 64 -1.77 13.22 29.55
N TYR A 65 -1.31 13.16 28.31
CA TYR A 65 -1.99 12.47 27.22
C TYR A 65 -1.06 11.43 26.61
N CYS A 66 -1.65 10.47 25.92
CA CYS A 66 -0.89 9.60 25.02
C CYS A 66 -1.46 9.61 23.61
N CYS A 67 -0.59 9.46 22.63
CA CYS A 67 -0.95 9.14 21.26
C CYS A 67 -0.81 7.64 21.06
N ARG A 68 -1.81 7.03 20.44
CA ARG A 68 -1.88 5.57 20.25
C ARG A 68 -1.68 5.19 18.78
N SER A 69 -0.78 4.24 18.54
CA SER A 69 -0.53 3.63 17.23
C SER A 69 -0.29 2.12 17.36
N GLY A 70 -0.63 1.35 16.32
CA GLY A 70 -0.62 -0.12 16.35
C GLY A 70 -2.03 -0.68 16.49
N SER A 71 -2.17 -1.80 17.19
CA SER A 71 -3.49 -2.39 17.44
C SER A 71 -4.35 -1.47 18.30
N ALA A 72 -5.56 -1.15 17.81
CA ALA A 72 -6.50 -0.32 18.56
C ALA A 72 -6.89 -0.99 19.88
N ALA A 73 -7.09 -2.30 19.88
CA ALA A 73 -7.48 -3.05 21.08
C ALA A 73 -6.37 -3.00 22.14
N ASP A 74 -5.14 -3.28 21.73
CA ASP A 74 -3.98 -3.33 22.63
C ASP A 74 -3.70 -1.95 23.22
N THR A 75 -3.61 -0.93 22.36
CA THR A 75 -3.29 0.43 22.80
C THR A 75 -4.39 1.03 23.69
N GLN A 76 -5.66 0.69 23.47
CA GLN A 76 -6.76 1.09 24.36
C GLN A 76 -6.64 0.41 25.73
N ALA A 77 -6.46 -0.91 25.75
CA ALA A 77 -6.34 -1.66 27.01
C ALA A 77 -5.16 -1.17 27.86
N VAL A 78 -3.99 -0.94 27.24
CA VAL A 78 -2.82 -0.40 27.94
C VAL A 78 -3.11 1.01 28.48
N ALA A 79 -3.72 1.89 27.69
CA ALA A 79 -4.07 3.24 28.13
C ALA A 79 -5.03 3.25 29.31
N ASP A 80 -6.04 2.38 29.31
CA ASP A 80 -7.02 2.26 30.41
C ASP A 80 -6.35 1.80 31.71
N VAL A 81 -5.47 0.79 31.63
CA VAL A 81 -4.71 0.28 32.78
C VAL A 81 -3.81 1.38 33.36
N VAL A 82 -3.08 2.11 32.52
CA VAL A 82 -2.21 3.20 32.98
C VAL A 82 -3.03 4.33 33.61
N THR A 83 -4.16 4.70 33.00
CA THR A 83 -5.08 5.72 33.53
C THR A 83 -5.57 5.35 34.92
N TYR A 84 -5.96 4.09 35.13
CA TYR A 84 -6.38 3.59 36.44
C TYR A 84 -5.25 3.71 37.48
N HIS A 85 -4.05 3.24 37.16
CA HIS A 85 -2.92 3.28 38.08
C HIS A 85 -2.48 4.70 38.43
N LEU A 86 -2.45 5.61 37.45
CA LEU A 86 -2.09 7.01 37.68
C LEU A 86 -3.14 7.76 38.49
N SER A 87 -4.43 7.49 38.25
CA SER A 87 -5.51 8.09 39.05
C SER A 87 -5.40 7.65 40.52
N MET A 88 -5.13 6.37 40.76
CA MET A 88 -4.91 5.86 42.11
C MET A 88 -3.65 6.47 42.75
N PHE A 89 -2.57 6.60 41.99
CA PHE A 89 -1.34 7.25 42.46
C PHE A 89 -1.60 8.70 42.89
N GLY A 90 -2.31 9.48 42.07
CA GLY A 90 -2.63 10.88 42.38
C GLY A 90 -3.47 11.03 43.65
N VAL A 91 -4.44 10.14 43.87
CA VAL A 91 -5.26 10.13 45.10
C VAL A 91 -4.42 9.77 46.33
N GLN A 92 -3.51 8.81 46.22
CA GLN A 92 -2.68 8.35 47.35
C GLN A 92 -1.61 9.37 47.75
N GLN A 93 -0.98 10.02 46.77
CA GLN A 93 0.09 10.97 47.02
C GLN A 93 -0.41 12.40 47.26
N GLY A 94 -1.66 12.70 46.89
CA GLY A 94 -2.23 14.04 46.98
C GLY A 94 -1.62 15.03 45.99
N GLU A 95 -0.85 14.55 45.01
CA GLU A 95 -0.20 15.35 43.97
C GLU A 95 -0.33 14.67 42.60
N ARG A 96 -0.33 15.50 41.54
CA ARG A 96 -0.37 15.02 40.16
C ARG A 96 0.88 14.20 39.82
N PRO A 97 0.75 13.07 39.10
CA PRO A 97 1.90 12.30 38.66
C PRO A 97 2.76 13.08 37.66
N SER A 98 4.06 12.77 37.63
CA SER A 98 4.96 13.28 36.59
C SER A 98 4.71 12.60 35.23
N VAL A 99 5.11 13.26 34.14
CA VAL A 99 5.04 12.67 32.79
C VAL A 99 5.95 11.44 32.71
N HIS A 100 7.10 11.48 33.38
CA HIS A 100 8.01 10.34 33.47
C HIS A 100 7.37 9.12 34.14
N THR A 101 6.64 9.32 35.23
CA THR A 101 5.92 8.23 35.92
C THR A 101 4.91 7.56 34.99
N ALA A 102 4.15 8.35 34.23
CA ALA A 102 3.23 7.82 33.23
C ALA A 102 3.96 7.02 32.14
N ALA A 103 5.03 7.59 31.58
CA ALA A 103 5.84 6.93 30.57
C ALA A 103 6.47 5.61 31.07
N ALA A 104 6.91 5.56 32.33
CA ALA A 104 7.47 4.36 32.95
C ALA A 104 6.42 3.24 33.09
N LEU A 105 5.16 3.56 33.41
CA LEU A 105 4.09 2.56 33.44
C LEU A 105 3.79 1.99 32.05
N PHE A 106 3.69 2.86 31.03
CA PHE A 106 3.55 2.42 29.64
C PHE A 106 4.73 1.54 29.22
N ASN A 107 5.95 1.97 29.51
CA ASN A 107 7.17 1.22 29.23
C ASN A 107 7.13 -0.18 29.85
N GLN A 108 6.81 -0.28 31.14
CA GLN A 108 6.76 -1.57 31.85
C GLN A 108 5.72 -2.51 31.23
N LEU A 109 4.52 -2.02 30.92
CA LEU A 109 3.45 -2.82 30.32
C LEU A 109 3.81 -3.27 28.90
N CYS A 110 4.29 -2.35 28.07
CA CYS A 110 4.68 -2.64 26.69
C CYS A 110 5.89 -3.59 26.62
N TYR A 111 6.94 -3.33 27.40
CA TYR A 111 8.15 -4.17 27.38
C TYR A 111 7.88 -5.58 27.88
N SER A 112 7.12 -5.72 28.97
CA SER A 112 6.80 -7.03 29.56
C SER A 112 5.91 -7.89 28.66
N ASN A 113 5.22 -7.28 27.69
CA ASN A 113 4.30 -7.94 26.78
C ASN A 113 4.68 -7.70 25.30
N LYS A 114 5.93 -7.36 24.99
CA LYS A 114 6.37 -6.96 23.64
C LYS A 114 6.14 -8.02 22.56
N ASP A 115 6.09 -9.29 22.95
CA ASP A 115 5.85 -10.41 22.02
C ASP A 115 4.34 -10.69 21.82
N ARG A 116 3.46 -9.96 22.54
CA ARG A 116 2.01 -10.15 22.56
C ARG A 116 1.20 -8.89 22.27
N LEU A 117 1.81 -7.72 22.38
CA LEU A 117 1.18 -6.43 22.13
C LEU A 117 1.82 -5.73 20.93
N SER A 118 0.98 -5.16 20.06
CA SER A 118 1.41 -4.18 19.07
C SER A 118 0.99 -2.78 19.51
N ALA A 119 1.82 -2.15 20.34
CA ALA A 119 1.57 -0.83 20.91
C ALA A 119 2.76 0.11 20.72
N GLY A 120 2.60 1.10 19.84
CA GLY A 120 3.46 2.28 19.76
C GLY A 120 2.77 3.43 20.48
N ILE A 121 3.38 3.93 21.55
CA ILE A 121 2.80 4.96 22.41
C ILE A 121 3.75 6.16 22.46
N ILE A 122 3.22 7.35 22.23
CA ILE A 122 3.91 8.61 22.57
C ILE A 122 3.19 9.19 23.78
N VAL A 123 3.89 9.32 24.91
CA VAL A 123 3.38 9.95 26.13
C VAL A 123 3.90 11.38 26.17
N ALA A 124 3.01 12.35 26.32
CA ALA A 124 3.40 13.73 26.44
C ALA A 124 2.50 14.46 27.43
N GLY A 125 3.08 15.44 28.11
CA GLY A 125 2.37 16.22 29.08
C GLY A 125 3.20 17.33 29.69
N TYR A 126 2.65 17.93 30.73
CA TYR A 126 3.33 18.93 31.55
C TYR A 126 3.35 18.49 33.01
N ASP A 127 4.51 18.59 33.64
CA ASP A 127 4.66 18.49 35.09
C ASP A 127 5.51 19.64 35.65
N LYS A 128 5.41 19.88 36.96
CA LYS A 128 6.08 21.02 37.61
C LYS A 128 7.61 20.88 37.63
N GLU A 129 8.12 19.66 37.56
CA GLU A 129 9.56 19.38 37.73
C GLU A 129 10.32 19.56 36.41
N ASN A 130 9.75 19.10 35.31
CA ASN A 130 10.40 19.01 34.00
C ASN A 130 9.73 19.87 32.94
N GLY A 131 8.62 20.54 33.26
CA GLY A 131 7.81 21.27 32.30
C GLY A 131 7.20 20.35 31.24
N GLY A 132 7.11 20.84 30.01
CA GLY A 132 6.65 20.06 28.86
C GLY A 132 7.64 18.95 28.49
N SER A 133 7.19 17.70 28.47
CA SER A 133 8.04 16.55 28.14
C SER A 133 7.35 15.54 27.22
N VAL A 134 8.15 14.93 26.33
CA VAL A 134 7.72 13.91 25.36
C VAL A 134 8.55 12.65 25.56
N TYR A 135 7.88 11.51 25.65
CA TYR A 135 8.47 10.18 25.76
C TYR A 135 7.91 9.27 24.66
N ASN A 136 8.80 8.64 23.89
CA ASN A 136 8.45 7.66 22.87
C ASN A 136 8.66 6.24 23.40
N ILE A 137 7.61 5.41 23.32
CA ILE A 137 7.61 3.99 23.63
C ILE A 137 7.29 3.25 22.32
N PRO A 138 8.31 2.86 21.52
CA PRO A 138 8.10 2.12 20.28
C PRO A 138 7.64 0.67 20.58
N LEU A 139 7.28 -0.07 19.53
CA LEU A 139 6.80 -1.47 19.62
C LEU A 139 7.72 -2.40 20.41
N GLY A 140 9.03 -2.14 20.42
CA GLY A 140 9.99 -2.92 21.23
C GLY A 140 9.90 -2.69 22.74
N GLY A 141 9.05 -1.76 23.20
CA GLY A 141 8.86 -1.42 24.60
C GLY A 141 10.02 -0.64 25.23
N GLY A 142 10.89 -0.01 24.44
CA GLY A 142 11.88 0.94 24.96
C GLY A 142 11.23 2.23 25.47
N MET A 143 11.99 3.13 26.11
CA MET A 143 11.50 4.45 26.51
C MET A 143 12.57 5.50 26.24
N PHE A 144 12.23 6.49 25.42
CA PHE A 144 13.16 7.52 24.97
C PHE A 144 12.55 8.91 25.18
N ARG A 145 13.22 9.77 25.94
CA ARG A 145 12.83 11.18 26.06
C ARG A 145 13.45 11.97 24.91
N GLN A 146 12.65 12.75 24.19
CA GLN A 146 13.09 13.51 23.02
C GLN A 146 12.38 14.88 22.99
N PRO A 147 12.93 15.90 22.32
CA PRO A 147 12.24 17.18 22.14
C PRO A 147 10.98 17.04 21.26
N TRP A 148 10.98 16.06 20.35
CA TRP A 148 9.84 15.68 19.56
C TRP A 148 9.88 14.18 19.26
N ALA A 149 8.73 13.61 18.96
CA ALA A 149 8.59 12.22 18.56
C ALA A 149 7.51 12.10 17.48
N ILE A 150 7.74 11.20 16.52
CA ILE A 150 6.76 10.77 15.52
C ILE A 150 6.58 9.26 15.60
N GLY A 151 5.41 8.78 15.23
CA GLY A 151 5.11 7.35 15.26
C GLY A 151 3.96 6.96 14.33
N GLY A 152 3.80 5.66 14.18
CA GLY A 152 2.86 5.04 13.25
C GLY A 152 3.39 4.93 11.82
N SER A 153 2.61 4.32 10.93
CA SER A 153 3.00 4.07 9.53
C SER A 153 3.38 5.33 8.77
N GLY A 154 2.69 6.45 9.02
CA GLY A 154 2.92 7.69 8.28
C GLY A 154 4.17 8.45 8.71
N SER A 155 4.77 8.08 9.85
CA SER A 155 6.00 8.70 10.34
C SER A 155 7.20 8.50 9.40
N THR A 156 7.23 7.39 8.64
CA THR A 156 8.34 7.06 7.72
C THR A 156 8.52 8.09 6.61
N TYR A 157 7.44 8.78 6.21
CA TYR A 157 7.46 9.76 5.12
C TYR A 157 7.94 11.15 5.53
N VAL A 158 8.03 11.44 6.84
CA VAL A 158 8.21 12.80 7.35
C VAL A 158 9.48 13.00 8.19
N TYR A 159 10.34 11.99 8.33
CA TYR A 159 11.63 12.13 9.03
C TYR A 159 12.45 13.31 8.49
N GLY A 160 12.68 13.37 7.18
CA GLY A 160 13.47 14.45 6.57
C GLY A 160 12.86 15.83 6.75
N TYR A 161 11.52 15.94 6.76
CA TYR A 161 10.84 17.21 7.03
C TYR A 161 11.01 17.64 8.49
N CYS A 162 10.84 16.70 9.43
CA CYS A 162 11.01 16.97 10.86
C CYS A 162 12.44 17.43 11.17
N ASP A 163 13.44 16.71 10.66
CA ASP A 163 14.85 17.02 10.89
C ASP A 163 15.25 18.39 10.32
N ALA A 164 14.72 18.76 9.15
CA ALA A 164 15.02 20.04 8.51
C ALA A 164 14.25 21.24 9.10
N THR A 165 13.05 21.00 9.67
CA THR A 165 12.13 22.07 10.09
C THR A 165 12.17 22.34 11.59
N TYR A 166 12.46 21.32 12.40
CA TYR A 166 12.54 21.47 13.84
C TYR A 166 13.60 22.50 14.24
N LYS A 167 13.27 23.32 15.24
CA LYS A 167 14.14 24.33 15.83
C LYS A 167 13.96 24.29 17.33
N ASP A 168 15.05 24.43 18.06
CA ASP A 168 14.97 24.59 19.50
C ASP A 168 14.22 25.88 19.86
N ASN A 169 13.49 25.84 20.97
CA ASN A 169 12.73 26.97 21.51
C ASN A 169 11.65 27.55 20.57
N MET A 170 10.99 26.71 19.76
CA MET A 170 9.77 27.10 19.05
C MET A 170 8.74 27.70 20.02
N THR A 171 8.02 28.71 19.55
CA THR A 171 6.83 29.24 20.22
C THR A 171 5.65 28.26 20.08
N LYS A 172 4.62 28.41 20.93
CA LYS A 172 3.38 27.61 20.84
C LYS A 172 2.83 27.56 19.40
N ASP A 173 2.72 28.71 18.74
CA ASP A 173 2.10 28.80 17.41
C ASP A 173 2.97 28.19 16.30
N GLU A 174 4.30 28.33 16.39
CA GLU A 174 5.24 27.64 15.51
C GLU A 174 5.16 26.13 15.71
N THR A 175 5.08 25.66 16.96
CA THR A 175 4.94 24.24 17.28
C THR A 175 3.62 23.66 16.76
N VAL A 176 2.50 24.37 16.93
CA VAL A 176 1.20 23.96 16.36
C VAL A 176 1.28 23.88 14.83
N THR A 177 1.92 24.86 14.19
CA THR A 177 2.10 24.87 12.73
C THR A 177 2.98 23.72 12.27
N PHE A 178 4.06 23.44 12.99
CA PHE A 178 4.96 22.32 12.72
C PHE A 178 4.21 20.97 12.81
N VAL A 179 3.49 20.71 13.89
CA VAL A 179 2.70 19.48 14.05
C VAL A 179 1.64 19.34 12.95
N LYS A 180 0.91 20.43 12.66
CA LYS A 180 -0.13 20.45 11.62
C LYS A 180 0.44 20.13 10.23
N ASN A 181 1.56 20.73 9.87
CA ASN A 181 2.21 20.52 8.58
C ASN A 181 2.78 19.11 8.46
N THR A 182 3.43 18.60 9.51
CA THR A 182 3.98 17.23 9.53
C THR A 182 2.88 16.19 9.34
N LEU A 183 1.76 16.32 10.05
CA LEU A 183 0.64 15.38 9.91
C LEU A 183 0.00 15.48 8.52
N ALA A 184 -0.16 16.68 7.97
CA ALA A 184 -0.69 16.85 6.61
C ALA A 184 0.21 16.22 5.54
N LEU A 185 1.53 16.40 5.65
CA LEU A 185 2.51 15.73 4.78
C LEU A 185 2.44 14.21 4.90
N ALA A 186 2.40 13.68 6.13
CA ALA A 186 2.27 12.26 6.37
C ALA A 186 0.97 11.69 5.76
N MET A 187 -0.16 12.37 5.98
CA MET A 187 -1.47 12.00 5.42
C MET A 187 -1.52 12.05 3.89
N SER A 188 -0.70 12.90 3.24
CA SER A 188 -0.63 12.98 1.78
C SER A 188 0.09 11.80 1.12
N ARG A 189 0.92 11.06 1.88
CA ARG A 189 1.77 9.97 1.37
C ARG A 189 1.43 8.61 1.96
N ASP A 190 0.98 8.54 3.20
CA ASP A 190 0.57 7.30 3.85
C ASP A 190 -0.90 6.98 3.58
N GLY A 191 -1.16 5.95 2.77
CA GLY A 191 -2.52 5.52 2.43
C GLY A 191 -3.38 5.09 3.63
N SER A 192 -2.74 4.70 4.74
CA SER A 192 -3.45 4.32 5.95
C SER A 192 -3.74 5.49 6.90
N SER A 193 -3.09 6.63 6.71
CA SER A 193 -3.38 7.86 7.44
C SER A 193 -4.37 8.74 6.68
N GLY A 194 -5.13 9.58 7.38
CA GLY A 194 -6.01 10.55 6.72
C GLY A 194 -7.18 11.03 7.58
N GLY A 195 -8.18 11.60 6.92
CA GLY A 195 -9.34 12.18 7.58
C GLY A 195 -9.05 13.61 8.05
N THR A 196 -8.91 13.80 9.35
CA THR A 196 -8.77 15.12 10.00
C THR A 196 -7.55 15.11 10.91
N ILE A 197 -7.02 16.30 11.21
CA ILE A 197 -5.98 16.44 12.24
C ILE A 197 -6.64 16.84 13.55
N ARG A 198 -6.37 16.07 14.60
CA ARG A 198 -6.68 16.44 15.99
C ARG A 198 -5.38 16.78 16.68
N MET A 199 -5.35 17.89 17.39
CA MET A 199 -4.21 18.28 18.23
C MET A 199 -4.66 18.65 19.63
N CYS A 200 -3.72 18.62 20.56
CA CYS A 200 -3.90 19.05 21.93
C CYS A 200 -2.67 19.83 22.38
N VAL A 201 -2.85 21.08 22.80
CA VAL A 201 -1.80 21.90 23.41
C VAL A 201 -1.96 21.79 24.93
N ILE A 202 -0.91 21.33 25.59
CA ILE A 202 -0.90 21.07 27.04
C ILE A 202 0.15 21.98 27.66
N THR A 203 -0.30 22.86 28.56
CA THR A 203 0.54 23.76 29.36
C THR A 203 0.31 23.52 30.85
N GLU A 204 0.98 24.28 31.72
CA GLU A 204 0.74 24.23 33.16
C GLU A 204 -0.74 24.42 33.51
N ASP A 205 -1.33 25.50 32.99
CA ASP A 205 -2.65 25.96 33.41
C ASP A 205 -3.79 25.38 32.56
N ASN A 206 -3.52 24.92 31.34
CA ASN A 206 -4.58 24.61 30.39
C ASN A 206 -4.29 23.41 29.48
N VAL A 207 -5.36 22.82 28.97
CA VAL A 207 -5.37 21.83 27.90
C VAL A 207 -6.33 22.32 26.81
N GLU A 208 -5.79 22.69 25.65
CA GLU A 208 -6.55 23.23 24.53
C GLU A 208 -6.57 22.22 23.37
N ARG A 209 -7.77 21.77 22.98
CA ARG A 209 -7.92 20.87 21.83
C ARG A 209 -8.15 21.67 20.56
N LEU A 210 -7.37 21.37 19.53
CA LEU A 210 -7.48 21.95 18.21
C LEU A 210 -7.94 20.89 17.20
N PHE A 211 -8.72 21.31 16.22
CA PHE A 211 -9.27 20.44 15.18
C PHE A 211 -9.09 21.11 13.83
N VAL A 212 -8.53 20.38 12.87
CA VAL A 212 -8.41 20.82 11.48
C VAL A 212 -9.19 19.83 10.61
N PRO A 213 -10.31 20.26 10.02
CA PRO A 213 -11.11 19.40 9.16
C PRO A 213 -10.35 19.08 7.87
N GLY A 214 -10.72 17.97 7.22
CA GLY A 214 -9.99 17.44 6.06
C GLY A 214 -9.88 18.41 4.87
N ASN A 215 -10.88 19.28 4.69
CA ASN A 215 -10.91 20.31 3.65
C ASN A 215 -10.01 21.53 3.96
N GLU A 216 -9.54 21.67 5.19
CA GLU A 216 -8.69 22.79 5.66
C GLU A 216 -7.27 22.33 6.01
N LEU A 217 -6.90 21.10 5.63
CA LEU A 217 -5.53 20.61 5.78
C LEU A 217 -4.58 21.49 4.94
N PRO A 218 -3.38 21.82 5.47
CA PRO A 218 -2.34 22.47 4.67
C PRO A 218 -2.08 21.69 3.39
N ARG A 219 -2.10 22.39 2.26
CA ARG A 219 -1.74 21.82 0.96
C ARG A 219 -0.28 22.11 0.65
N PHE A 220 0.41 21.08 0.17
CA PHE A 220 1.78 21.18 -0.32
C PHE A 220 1.77 20.95 -1.83
N TRP A 221 2.94 21.00 -2.47
CA TRP A 221 3.05 20.72 -3.88
C TRP A 221 2.61 19.27 -4.18
N GLU A 222 1.61 19.11 -5.05
CA GLU A 222 1.04 17.80 -5.44
C GLU A 222 1.38 17.42 -6.89
N GLY A 223 2.20 18.22 -7.58
CA GLY A 223 2.37 18.13 -9.02
C GLY A 223 1.22 18.81 -9.76
N GLN A 224 1.51 19.58 -10.80
CA GLN A 224 0.49 19.91 -11.80
C GLN A 224 0.40 18.71 -12.75
N GLU A 225 -0.81 18.32 -13.16
CA GLU A 225 -0.96 17.48 -14.35
C GLU A 225 -0.35 18.24 -15.54
N ILE A 226 0.86 17.85 -15.96
CA ILE A 226 1.43 18.22 -17.26
C ILE A 226 1.03 17.13 -18.26
N ILE A 227 -0.23 16.72 -18.23
CA ILE A 227 -0.84 15.92 -19.27
C ILE A 227 -2.04 16.74 -19.70
N ASN A 228 -2.04 17.16 -20.96
CA ASN A 228 -3.10 17.94 -21.59
C ASN A 228 -4.46 17.52 -21.04
N LYS A 229 -5.17 18.45 -20.38
CA LYS A 229 -6.55 18.22 -19.96
C LYS A 229 -7.27 17.51 -21.11
N PRO A 230 -7.91 16.35 -20.87
CA PRO A 230 -8.56 15.62 -21.95
C PRO A 230 -9.57 16.55 -22.63
N ALA A 231 -9.64 16.51 -23.97
CA ALA A 231 -10.33 17.52 -24.77
C ALA A 231 -11.78 17.81 -24.33
N HIS A 232 -12.45 16.82 -23.72
CA HIS A 232 -13.80 16.98 -23.18
C HIS A 232 -13.87 17.96 -21.98
N GLN A 233 -12.83 17.98 -21.13
CA GLN A 233 -12.77 18.85 -19.96
C GLN A 233 -12.44 20.29 -20.35
N LEU A 234 -11.57 20.47 -21.37
CA LEU A 234 -11.36 21.77 -22.01
C LEU A 234 -12.64 22.29 -22.70
N ALA A 235 -13.42 21.41 -23.33
CA ALA A 235 -14.68 21.77 -23.97
C ALA A 235 -15.77 22.18 -22.97
N MET A 236 -15.85 21.53 -21.80
CA MET A 236 -16.78 21.90 -20.73
C MET A 236 -16.39 23.24 -20.09
N GLU A 237 -15.11 23.48 -19.82
CA GLU A 237 -14.63 24.77 -19.28
C GLU A 237 -14.77 25.91 -20.29
N ALA A 238 -14.62 25.63 -21.59
CA ALA A 238 -14.87 26.61 -22.65
C ALA A 238 -16.36 26.99 -22.76
N GLN A 239 -17.28 26.07 -22.46
CA GLN A 239 -18.72 26.36 -22.48
C GLN A 239 -19.17 27.28 -21.34
N ASP A 240 -18.54 27.21 -20.17
CA ASP A 240 -18.84 28.10 -19.04
C ASP A 240 -18.30 29.53 -19.22
N THR A 241 -17.46 29.76 -20.24
CA THR A 241 -16.87 31.09 -20.52
C THR A 241 -17.59 31.86 -21.62
N TYR A 242 -18.58 31.27 -22.31
CA TYR A 242 -19.38 31.98 -23.33
C TYR A 242 -20.56 32.74 -22.72
N ALA A 243 -20.25 33.88 -22.11
CA ALA A 243 -21.21 34.97 -22.03
C ALA A 243 -21.39 35.57 -23.44
N THR A 244 -22.56 35.28 -24.04
CA THR A 244 -23.25 36.10 -25.06
C THR A 244 -22.50 37.33 -25.59
N THR A 245 -21.88 37.23 -26.77
CA THR A 245 -21.94 38.28 -27.80
C THR A 245 -21.29 37.86 -29.12
N THR A 246 -21.91 38.33 -30.20
CA THR A 246 -21.48 38.39 -31.61
C THR A 246 -21.51 37.12 -32.47
N ASN A 247 -22.43 37.17 -33.44
CA ASN A 247 -22.49 36.37 -34.65
C ASN A 247 -21.22 36.56 -35.48
N ASP A 248 -20.37 35.53 -35.57
CA ASP A 248 -19.58 35.26 -36.77
C ASP A 248 -19.35 33.75 -36.86
N GLY A 249 -19.32 33.22 -38.08
CA GLY A 249 -19.32 31.78 -38.40
C GLY A 249 -18.12 30.99 -37.84
N PRO A 250 -18.08 29.67 -38.07
CA PRO A 250 -17.10 28.79 -37.43
C PRO A 250 -15.67 29.18 -37.82
N VAL A 251 -14.86 29.53 -36.82
CA VAL A 251 -13.43 29.78 -36.96
C VAL A 251 -12.72 28.45 -37.12
N ILE A 252 -12.21 28.18 -38.31
CA ILE A 252 -11.27 27.07 -38.55
C ILE A 252 -9.89 27.56 -38.08
N LEU A 253 -9.37 26.97 -37.01
CA LEU A 253 -7.99 27.17 -36.57
C LEU A 253 -7.07 26.26 -37.41
N THR A 254 -6.39 26.84 -38.40
CA THR A 254 -5.22 26.22 -39.03
C THR A 254 -4.01 26.38 -38.12
N ILE A 255 -3.39 25.27 -37.74
CA ILE A 255 -2.10 25.26 -37.04
C ILE A 255 -1.03 25.42 -38.11
N ASP A 256 -0.51 26.63 -38.27
CA ASP A 256 0.66 26.89 -39.11
C ASP A 256 1.95 26.65 -38.31
N GLY A 257 2.81 25.78 -38.85
CA GLY A 257 4.26 25.85 -38.72
C GLY A 257 4.88 25.39 -37.39
N ILE A 258 5.18 24.09 -37.29
CA ILE A 258 6.34 23.62 -36.52
C ILE A 258 7.22 22.82 -37.48
N ASN A 259 8.42 23.34 -37.75
CA ASN A 259 9.45 22.68 -38.55
C ASN A 259 9.96 21.42 -37.82
N GLU A 260 10.03 20.31 -38.54
CA GLU A 260 10.44 18.98 -38.06
C GLU A 260 11.96 18.76 -37.94
N GLU A 261 12.81 19.79 -37.96
CA GLU A 261 14.27 19.59 -38.13
C GLU A 261 15.20 19.86 -36.93
N ASP A 262 14.72 20.26 -35.75
CA ASP A 262 15.62 20.47 -34.59
C ASP A 262 15.12 19.78 -33.32
N CYS A 263 15.40 18.48 -33.18
CA CYS A 263 15.35 17.78 -31.89
C CYS A 263 16.25 16.53 -31.90
N GLU A 264 17.52 16.68 -32.27
CA GLU A 264 18.57 15.76 -31.83
C GLU A 264 19.07 16.24 -30.46
N ILE A 265 18.75 15.49 -29.40
CA ILE A 265 19.43 15.61 -28.10
C ILE A 265 20.21 14.31 -27.91
N ASP A 266 21.53 14.46 -27.95
CA ASP A 266 22.53 13.43 -27.64
C ASP A 266 22.31 12.82 -26.24
N TYR A 267 22.10 11.51 -26.21
CA TYR A 267 22.36 10.69 -25.02
C TYR A 267 23.48 9.69 -25.35
N THR A 268 24.73 10.15 -25.32
CA THR A 268 25.88 9.25 -25.16
C THR A 268 26.11 9.02 -23.66
N MET A 269 25.60 7.89 -23.14
CA MET A 269 26.16 7.26 -21.96
C MET A 269 26.94 6.03 -22.43
N ASP A 270 28.25 6.02 -22.17
CA ASP A 270 29.12 4.87 -22.38
C ASP A 270 28.58 3.66 -21.60
N MET A 271 28.17 2.61 -22.32
CA MET A 271 27.92 1.29 -21.74
C MET A 271 29.20 0.47 -21.77
N ASP A 272 29.73 0.17 -20.59
CA ASP A 272 30.78 -0.83 -20.38
C ASP A 272 30.28 -2.21 -20.86
N HIS A 273 30.80 -2.66 -22.00
CA HIS A 273 30.65 -4.03 -22.49
C HIS A 273 31.60 -4.96 -21.72
N SER A 274 31.15 -5.53 -20.60
CA SER A 274 31.93 -6.59 -19.94
C SER A 274 31.12 -7.64 -19.15
N LEU A 275 29.87 -7.93 -19.51
CA LEU A 275 29.07 -8.98 -18.83
C LEU A 275 28.24 -9.83 -19.81
N ASP A 276 28.87 -10.44 -20.81
CA ASP A 276 28.18 -11.35 -21.77
C ASP A 276 28.84 -12.74 -21.95
N ALA A 277 29.68 -13.18 -21.01
CA ALA A 277 30.33 -14.49 -21.11
C ALA A 277 29.69 -15.60 -20.23
N GLU A 278 28.91 -15.25 -19.21
CA GLU A 278 28.32 -16.23 -18.28
C GLU A 278 26.94 -16.75 -18.73
N ALA A 279 26.15 -15.95 -19.47
CA ALA A 279 24.82 -16.35 -19.94
C ALA A 279 24.84 -17.40 -21.07
N ILE A 280 25.95 -17.50 -21.82
CA ILE A 280 26.04 -18.36 -23.00
C ILE A 280 26.33 -19.84 -22.63
N ASN A 281 26.92 -20.11 -21.47
CA ASN A 281 27.24 -21.49 -21.06
C ASN A 281 26.05 -22.27 -20.48
N VAL A 282 25.04 -21.58 -19.93
CA VAL A 282 23.88 -22.25 -19.30
C VAL A 282 22.99 -22.96 -20.33
N VAL A 283 22.92 -22.42 -21.55
CA VAL A 283 22.07 -22.96 -22.63
C VAL A 283 22.67 -24.24 -23.26
N ALA A 284 23.99 -24.44 -23.13
CA ALA A 284 24.66 -25.64 -23.66
C ALA A 284 24.49 -26.87 -22.76
N ASP A 285 24.44 -26.70 -21.44
CA ASP A 285 24.41 -27.82 -20.48
C ASP A 285 23.04 -28.53 -20.39
N VAL A 286 21.95 -27.86 -20.79
CA VAL A 286 20.59 -28.44 -20.77
C VAL A 286 20.41 -29.54 -21.84
N ARG A 287 21.29 -29.62 -22.85
CA ARG A 287 21.15 -30.60 -23.94
C ARG A 287 21.62 -32.01 -23.59
N ASN A 288 22.39 -32.20 -22.51
CA ASN A 288 23.24 -33.40 -22.42
C ASN A 288 23.07 -34.35 -21.23
N ASN A 289 22.13 -34.18 -20.28
CA ASN A 289 21.98 -35.19 -19.22
C ASN A 289 20.54 -35.50 -18.79
N ASN A 290 20.17 -36.76 -19.00
CA ASN A 290 19.05 -37.43 -18.36
C ASN A 290 19.34 -37.60 -16.87
N SER A 291 18.32 -37.34 -16.03
CA SER A 291 18.24 -37.57 -14.58
C SER A 291 18.91 -36.55 -13.65
N ILE A 292 18.27 -35.40 -13.40
CA ILE A 292 18.60 -34.52 -12.27
C ILE A 292 17.31 -33.97 -11.63
N ARG A 293 17.34 -33.81 -10.31
CA ARG A 293 16.24 -33.63 -9.34
C ARG A 293 15.28 -32.46 -9.61
N ASN A 294 14.03 -32.64 -9.18
CA ASN A 294 12.81 -31.83 -9.38
C ASN A 294 12.84 -30.32 -9.02
N ASP A 295 13.96 -29.73 -8.58
CA ASP A 295 14.03 -28.28 -8.28
C ASP A 295 14.44 -27.44 -9.50
N THR A 296 15.17 -28.00 -10.47
CA THR A 296 15.75 -27.25 -11.60
C THR A 296 14.75 -26.92 -12.72
N THR A 297 13.52 -27.44 -12.67
CA THR A 297 12.52 -27.19 -13.72
C THR A 297 11.85 -25.82 -13.57
N MET A 298 11.73 -25.34 -12.34
CA MET A 298 11.07 -24.07 -12.02
C MET A 298 11.93 -22.88 -12.46
N ASP A 299 13.21 -22.86 -12.08
CA ASP A 299 14.14 -21.78 -12.44
C ASP A 299 14.36 -21.68 -13.97
N ASN A 300 14.34 -22.83 -14.67
CA ASN A 300 14.43 -22.86 -16.13
C ASN A 300 13.16 -22.38 -16.84
N LEU A 301 11.98 -22.46 -16.19
CA LEU A 301 10.74 -21.84 -16.71
C LEU A 301 10.79 -20.31 -16.61
N MET A 302 11.52 -19.80 -15.61
CA MET A 302 11.58 -18.39 -15.21
C MET A 302 12.70 -17.60 -15.92
N ALA A 303 13.38 -18.23 -16.89
CA ALA A 303 14.43 -17.60 -17.69
C ALA A 303 13.93 -16.94 -18.98
N VAL A 304 12.60 -16.90 -19.21
CA VAL A 304 12.02 -16.23 -20.39
C VAL A 304 11.56 -14.83 -19.96
N ASP A 305 12.53 -13.93 -19.94
CA ASP A 305 12.35 -12.50 -19.75
C ASP A 305 11.45 -11.93 -20.86
N VAL A 306 10.35 -11.26 -20.51
CA VAL A 306 9.50 -10.52 -21.47
C VAL A 306 10.30 -9.40 -22.18
N GLN A 307 11.54 -9.15 -21.77
CA GLN A 307 12.48 -8.29 -22.49
C GLN A 307 12.85 -8.72 -23.91
N THR A 308 12.51 -9.94 -24.39
CA THR A 308 13.12 -10.46 -25.65
C THR A 308 12.29 -10.50 -26.94
N ASP A 309 11.10 -9.87 -27.03
CA ASP A 309 10.60 -9.47 -28.37
C ASP A 309 9.50 -8.39 -28.34
N SER A 310 9.91 -7.12 -28.27
CA SER A 310 9.03 -5.95 -28.42
C SER A 310 8.33 -5.85 -29.79
N ARG A 311 8.62 -6.76 -30.73
CA ARG A 311 8.00 -6.82 -32.06
C ARG A 311 6.78 -7.76 -32.15
N ILE A 312 6.53 -8.58 -31.13
CA ILE A 312 5.52 -9.67 -31.21
C ILE A 312 4.46 -9.59 -30.09
N PHE A 313 4.76 -8.93 -28.96
CA PHE A 313 3.86 -8.96 -27.80
C PHE A 313 2.89 -7.77 -27.77
N PRO A 314 1.57 -8.02 -27.58
CA PRO A 314 0.55 -6.98 -27.71
C PRO A 314 0.57 -5.96 -26.55
N SER A 315 0.10 -4.74 -26.83
CA SER A 315 0.05 -3.61 -25.89
C SER A 315 -0.98 -3.76 -24.76
N SER A 316 -1.69 -4.89 -24.71
CA SER A 316 -2.70 -5.22 -23.70
C SER A 316 -2.40 -6.59 -23.10
N LEU A 317 -2.42 -6.68 -21.78
CA LEU A 317 -2.00 -7.85 -21.01
C LEU A 317 -3.09 -8.30 -20.04
N LEU A 318 -3.33 -9.60 -20.01
CA LEU A 318 -4.24 -10.26 -19.09
C LEU A 318 -3.42 -11.02 -18.02
N VAL A 319 -3.38 -10.50 -16.80
CA VAL A 319 -2.69 -11.12 -15.66
C VAL A 319 -3.64 -12.10 -14.97
N LEU A 320 -3.16 -13.31 -14.68
CA LEU A 320 -3.97 -14.37 -14.09
C LEU A 320 -3.72 -14.54 -12.59
N ASP A 321 -4.80 -14.80 -11.86
CA ASP A 321 -4.83 -15.28 -10.48
C ASP A 321 -4.81 -16.84 -10.45
N THR A 322 -4.25 -17.42 -9.39
CA THR A 322 -4.21 -18.86 -9.10
C THR A 322 -5.60 -19.50 -9.14
N ASN A 323 -6.60 -18.87 -8.52
CA ASN A 323 -7.96 -19.43 -8.46
C ASN A 323 -8.62 -19.50 -9.84
N VAL A 324 -8.31 -18.53 -10.69
CA VAL A 324 -8.80 -18.49 -12.08
C VAL A 324 -8.16 -19.61 -12.90
N LEU A 325 -6.85 -19.80 -12.75
CA LEU A 325 -6.11 -20.82 -13.45
C LEU A 325 -6.57 -22.25 -13.06
N ILE A 326 -6.92 -22.47 -11.79
CA ILE A 326 -7.46 -23.75 -11.32
C ILE A 326 -8.89 -23.99 -11.81
N SER A 327 -9.75 -22.98 -11.72
CA SER A 327 -11.20 -23.15 -11.97
C SER A 327 -11.61 -23.06 -13.44
N LYS A 328 -10.83 -22.38 -14.28
CA LYS A 328 -11.17 -22.08 -15.69
C LYS A 328 -10.10 -22.52 -16.69
N LEU A 329 -9.22 -23.46 -16.32
CA LEU A 329 -8.09 -23.93 -17.15
C LEU A 329 -8.48 -24.27 -18.59
N ASP A 330 -9.56 -25.04 -18.80
CA ASP A 330 -9.97 -25.44 -20.16
C ASP A 330 -10.45 -24.25 -21.01
N THR A 331 -11.06 -23.25 -20.37
CA THR A 331 -11.47 -22.01 -21.04
C THR A 331 -10.25 -21.16 -21.40
N LEU A 332 -9.25 -21.09 -20.52
CA LEU A 332 -7.98 -20.38 -20.78
C LEU A 332 -7.19 -21.05 -21.92
N LYS A 333 -7.17 -22.38 -21.99
CA LYS A 333 -6.58 -23.13 -23.12
C LYS A 333 -7.24 -22.78 -24.44
N SER A 334 -8.58 -22.82 -24.48
CA SER A 334 -9.33 -22.43 -25.69
C SER A 334 -9.10 -20.97 -26.07
N LEU A 335 -9.02 -20.06 -25.10
CA LEU A 335 -8.72 -18.65 -25.33
C LEU A 335 -7.32 -18.46 -25.92
N HIS A 336 -6.31 -19.14 -25.35
CA HIS A 336 -4.93 -19.11 -25.86
C HIS A 336 -4.83 -19.62 -27.29
N GLU A 337 -5.51 -20.71 -27.64
CA GLU A 337 -5.57 -21.22 -29.01
C GLU A 337 -6.22 -20.25 -30.00
N LEU A 338 -7.22 -19.47 -29.55
CA LEU A 338 -7.86 -18.43 -30.37
C LEU A 338 -6.90 -17.24 -30.59
N LEU A 339 -6.24 -16.78 -29.53
CA LEU A 339 -5.27 -15.69 -29.61
C LEU A 339 -4.12 -16.01 -30.58
N LEU A 340 -3.64 -17.25 -30.61
CA LEU A 340 -2.59 -17.71 -31.55
C LEU A 340 -3.03 -17.67 -33.02
N LYS A 341 -4.33 -17.64 -33.31
CA LYS A 341 -4.87 -17.54 -34.68
C LYS A 341 -5.04 -16.10 -35.15
N GLN A 342 -4.95 -15.13 -34.24
CA GLN A 342 -5.06 -13.70 -34.55
C GLN A 342 -3.67 -13.11 -34.84
N ASN A 343 -3.57 -12.27 -35.87
CA ASN A 343 -2.35 -11.52 -36.16
C ASN A 343 -2.71 -10.09 -36.63
N PRO A 344 -2.46 -9.05 -35.82
CA PRO A 344 -1.87 -9.10 -34.48
C PRO A 344 -2.83 -9.70 -33.44
N ALA A 345 -2.29 -10.36 -32.41
CA ALA A 345 -3.09 -10.82 -31.29
C ALA A 345 -3.59 -9.60 -30.48
N PRO A 346 -4.85 -9.60 -30.02
CA PRO A 346 -5.41 -8.44 -29.32
C PRO A 346 -4.83 -8.24 -27.91
N PHE A 347 -4.44 -9.31 -27.23
CA PHE A 347 -3.80 -9.26 -25.91
C PHE A 347 -2.99 -10.52 -25.61
N GLY A 348 -2.06 -10.40 -24.67
CA GLY A 348 -1.20 -11.47 -24.17
C GLY A 348 -1.64 -11.94 -22.79
N ILE A 349 -1.24 -13.14 -22.38
CA ILE A 349 -1.56 -13.69 -21.05
C ILE A 349 -0.29 -13.72 -20.21
N ILE A 350 -0.37 -13.21 -18.98
CA ILE A 350 0.72 -13.24 -18.01
C ILE A 350 0.33 -14.08 -16.81
N ILE A 351 1.24 -14.98 -16.41
CA ILE A 351 1.12 -15.76 -15.18
C ILE A 351 2.21 -15.33 -14.20
N PRO A 352 1.85 -14.70 -13.07
CA PRO A 352 2.81 -14.33 -12.04
C PRO A 352 3.56 -15.54 -11.46
N ASP A 353 4.82 -15.38 -11.08
CA ASP A 353 5.65 -16.45 -10.52
C ASP A 353 5.06 -17.04 -9.23
N ILE A 354 4.40 -16.19 -8.43
CA ILE A 354 3.73 -16.61 -7.20
C ILE A 354 2.61 -17.60 -7.49
N VAL A 355 1.87 -17.43 -8.60
CA VAL A 355 0.78 -18.35 -9.00
C VAL A 355 1.34 -19.74 -9.27
N ILE A 356 2.49 -19.82 -9.93
CA ILE A 356 3.17 -21.09 -10.18
C ILE A 356 3.62 -21.76 -8.87
N ARG A 357 4.16 -20.99 -7.92
CA ARG A 357 4.57 -21.51 -6.60
C ARG A 357 3.38 -22.01 -5.78
N GLU A 358 2.24 -21.33 -5.84
CA GLU A 358 1.02 -21.77 -5.15
C GLU A 358 0.48 -23.06 -5.76
N LEU A 359 0.45 -23.17 -7.08
CA LEU A 359 0.08 -24.42 -7.75
C LEU A 359 1.01 -25.58 -7.37
N ASP A 360 2.31 -25.31 -7.28
CA ASP A 360 3.31 -26.32 -6.92
C ASP A 360 3.17 -26.77 -5.46
N ALA A 361 2.90 -25.85 -4.53
CA ALA A 361 2.61 -26.17 -3.13
C ALA A 361 1.30 -27.00 -2.98
N GLN A 362 0.33 -26.80 -3.88
CA GLN A 362 -0.96 -27.50 -3.83
C GLN A 362 -0.93 -28.91 -4.48
N LYS A 363 0.15 -29.30 -5.18
CA LYS A 363 0.25 -30.60 -5.88
C LYS A 363 0.25 -31.83 -4.95
N ASP A 364 0.63 -31.61 -3.69
CA ASP A 364 0.75 -32.63 -2.64
C ASP A 364 -0.42 -32.57 -1.62
N SER A 365 -1.40 -31.69 -1.86
CA SER A 365 -2.60 -31.54 -1.03
C SER A 365 -3.69 -32.57 -1.37
N SER A 366 -4.93 -32.40 -0.87
CA SER A 366 -6.05 -33.35 -1.03
C SER A 366 -6.23 -33.87 -2.47
N ARG A 367 -6.78 -35.10 -2.62
CA ARG A 367 -6.86 -35.85 -3.90
C ARG A 367 -7.52 -35.11 -5.07
N SER A 368 -8.45 -34.19 -4.82
CA SER A 368 -9.18 -33.44 -5.85
C SER A 368 -8.41 -32.20 -6.31
N ILE A 369 -7.96 -31.36 -5.37
CA ILE A 369 -7.24 -30.10 -5.66
C ILE A 369 -5.92 -30.39 -6.38
N SER A 370 -5.18 -31.40 -5.92
CA SER A 370 -3.91 -31.80 -6.53
C SER A 370 -4.01 -32.21 -8.00
N LYS A 371 -5.16 -32.72 -8.47
CA LYS A 371 -5.37 -33.06 -9.89
C LYS A 371 -5.43 -31.81 -10.76
N TYR A 372 -6.15 -30.78 -10.31
CA TYR A 372 -6.31 -29.53 -11.06
C TYR A 372 -5.02 -28.71 -11.06
N SER A 373 -4.32 -28.62 -9.92
CA SER A 373 -3.03 -27.92 -9.84
C SER A 373 -1.97 -28.57 -10.74
N ARG A 374 -1.91 -29.92 -10.81
CA ARG A 374 -1.01 -30.62 -11.74
C ARG A 374 -1.36 -30.37 -13.21
N ALA A 375 -2.65 -30.35 -13.56
CA ALA A 375 -3.09 -30.08 -14.93
C ALA A 375 -2.76 -28.65 -15.37
N ALA A 376 -2.91 -27.68 -14.46
CA ALA A 376 -2.53 -26.29 -14.69
C ALA A 376 -1.02 -26.13 -14.85
N LEU A 377 -0.22 -26.72 -13.95
CA LEU A 377 1.25 -26.72 -14.05
C LEU A 377 1.74 -27.34 -15.36
N SER A 378 1.17 -28.47 -15.79
CA SER A 378 1.52 -29.09 -17.07
C SER A 378 1.28 -28.15 -18.24
N TRP A 379 0.14 -27.44 -18.26
CA TRP A 379 -0.16 -26.47 -19.30
C TRP A 379 0.79 -25.27 -19.29
N CYS A 380 1.15 -24.76 -18.11
CA CYS A 380 2.15 -23.70 -17.97
C CYS A 380 3.52 -24.12 -18.54
N VAL A 381 3.95 -25.34 -18.24
CA VAL A 381 5.21 -25.91 -18.78
C VAL A 381 5.16 -26.03 -20.30
N ASP A 382 4.04 -26.48 -20.87
CA ASP A 382 3.86 -26.57 -22.32
C ASP A 382 3.89 -25.19 -22.99
N CYS A 383 3.28 -24.18 -22.36
CA CYS A 383 3.33 -22.79 -22.80
C CYS A 383 4.75 -22.22 -22.77
N ALA A 384 5.51 -22.47 -21.71
CA ALA A 384 6.89 -21.98 -21.56
C ALA A 384 7.85 -22.59 -22.58
N ARG A 385 7.63 -23.86 -22.97
CA ARG A 385 8.42 -24.54 -24.00
C ARG A 385 8.16 -24.03 -25.41
N SER A 386 6.99 -23.41 -25.64
CA SER A 386 6.61 -22.90 -26.95
C SER A 386 7.04 -21.45 -27.14
N ARG A 387 7.97 -21.21 -28.08
CA ARG A 387 8.44 -19.85 -28.41
C ARG A 387 7.35 -18.93 -28.95
N THR A 388 6.33 -19.49 -29.60
CA THR A 388 5.20 -18.74 -30.17
C THR A 388 4.06 -18.55 -29.17
N SER A 389 4.17 -19.06 -27.95
CA SER A 389 3.15 -18.90 -26.92
C SER A 389 2.99 -17.42 -26.53
N LEU A 390 1.74 -16.97 -26.55
CA LEU A 390 1.31 -15.67 -26.00
C LEU A 390 1.09 -15.70 -24.48
N VAL A 391 1.34 -16.85 -23.82
CA VAL A 391 1.39 -16.96 -22.36
C VAL A 391 2.85 -16.79 -21.91
N LYS A 392 3.12 -15.78 -21.09
CA LYS A 392 4.44 -15.51 -20.49
C LYS A 392 4.36 -15.54 -18.97
N PHE A 393 5.52 -15.71 -18.34
CA PHE A 393 5.66 -15.85 -16.89
C PHE A 393 6.47 -14.68 -16.38
N GLU A 394 5.97 -14.02 -15.34
CA GLU A 394 6.59 -12.79 -14.83
C GLU A 394 6.84 -12.85 -13.34
N ARG A 395 8.02 -12.38 -12.94
CA ARG A 395 8.44 -12.41 -11.54
C ARG A 395 8.01 -11.13 -10.85
N SER A 396 7.37 -11.27 -9.70
CA SER A 396 7.06 -10.12 -8.86
C SER A 396 8.34 -9.47 -8.33
N SER A 397 8.43 -8.14 -8.41
CA SER A 397 9.47 -7.34 -7.74
C SER A 397 9.40 -7.43 -6.20
N LEU A 398 8.25 -7.86 -5.65
CA LEU A 398 8.02 -8.02 -4.23
C LEU A 398 8.41 -9.43 -3.75
N VAL A 399 9.57 -9.54 -3.10
CA VAL A 399 10.15 -10.83 -2.67
C VAL A 399 9.62 -11.30 -1.31
N ASN A 400 9.24 -10.37 -0.42
CA ASN A 400 8.79 -10.66 0.96
C ASN A 400 7.36 -10.13 1.23
N ALA A 401 6.48 -10.23 0.24
CA ALA A 401 5.08 -9.80 0.37
C ALA A 401 4.13 -11.00 0.40
N GLU A 402 2.90 -10.79 0.87
CA GLU A 402 1.82 -11.78 0.79
C GLU A 402 1.54 -12.14 -0.67
N ASN A 403 1.00 -13.34 -0.91
CA ASN A 403 0.86 -13.88 -2.27
C ASN A 403 0.01 -12.97 -3.18
N ASP A 404 -1.09 -12.44 -2.65
CA ASP A 404 -1.94 -11.44 -3.32
C ASP A 404 -1.15 -10.19 -3.71
N ASP A 405 -0.36 -9.65 -2.78
CA ASP A 405 0.43 -8.45 -3.01
C ASP A 405 1.53 -8.72 -4.04
N ARG A 406 2.04 -9.96 -4.14
CA ARG A 406 2.98 -10.36 -5.19
C ARG A 406 2.33 -10.43 -6.58
N ILE A 407 1.07 -10.88 -6.67
CA ILE A 407 0.27 -10.83 -7.92
C ILE A 407 0.09 -9.36 -8.34
N LEU A 408 -0.27 -8.50 -7.39
CA LEU A 408 -0.44 -7.06 -7.63
C LEU A 408 0.87 -6.39 -8.03
N GLY A 409 1.99 -6.74 -7.40
CA GLY A 409 3.32 -6.25 -7.76
C GLY A 409 3.67 -6.57 -9.20
N CYS A 410 3.42 -7.81 -9.64
CA CYS A 410 3.59 -8.21 -11.03
C CYS A 410 2.71 -7.39 -11.99
N ALA A 411 1.42 -7.23 -11.68
CA ALA A 411 0.51 -6.43 -12.50
C ALA A 411 0.90 -4.94 -12.55
N SER A 412 1.29 -4.36 -11.42
CA SER A 412 1.73 -2.96 -11.31
C SER A 412 3.02 -2.70 -12.08
N ASP A 413 3.99 -3.62 -12.03
CA ASP A 413 5.24 -3.50 -12.78
C ASP A 413 4.95 -3.46 -14.29
N LEU A 414 3.99 -4.27 -14.75
CA LEU A 414 3.56 -4.33 -16.14
C LEU A 414 2.73 -3.12 -16.60
N GLN A 415 2.01 -2.46 -15.70
CA GLN A 415 1.24 -1.24 -16.02
C GLN A 415 2.11 -0.09 -16.50
N THR A 416 3.39 -0.07 -16.14
CA THR A 416 4.34 0.93 -16.65
C THR A 416 4.61 0.76 -18.15
N ARG A 417 4.21 -0.36 -18.76
CA ARG A 417 4.59 -0.77 -20.12
C ARG A 417 3.41 -1.15 -21.01
N ALA A 418 2.27 -1.54 -20.44
CA ALA A 418 1.10 -2.00 -21.20
C ALA A 418 -0.20 -1.74 -20.44
N VAL A 419 -1.33 -1.83 -21.14
CA VAL A 419 -2.65 -1.84 -20.50
C VAL A 419 -2.84 -3.20 -19.82
N VAL A 420 -2.96 -3.20 -18.50
CA VAL A 420 -3.07 -4.43 -17.71
C VAL A 420 -4.50 -4.62 -17.21
N LEU A 421 -5.03 -5.82 -17.43
CA LEU A 421 -6.28 -6.32 -16.87
C LEU A 421 -5.97 -7.52 -15.97
N LEU A 422 -6.36 -7.46 -14.70
CA LEU A 422 -6.25 -8.58 -13.76
C LEU A 422 -7.54 -9.41 -13.78
N LEU A 423 -7.40 -10.70 -14.07
CA LEU A 423 -8.51 -11.66 -14.02
C LEU A 423 -8.51 -12.34 -12.65
N THR A 424 -9.50 -12.03 -11.82
CA THR A 424 -9.66 -12.59 -10.47
C THR A 424 -11.13 -12.70 -10.07
N ASN A 425 -11.46 -13.73 -9.27
CA ASN A 425 -12.76 -13.84 -8.61
C ASN A 425 -12.71 -13.46 -7.13
N ASP A 426 -11.53 -13.10 -6.62
CA ASP A 426 -11.39 -12.66 -5.24
C ASP A 426 -11.71 -11.17 -5.16
N ASN A 427 -12.85 -10.83 -4.55
CA ASN A 427 -13.28 -9.45 -4.37
C ASN A 427 -12.24 -8.63 -3.59
N SER A 428 -11.48 -9.24 -2.67
CA SER A 428 -10.45 -8.57 -1.89
C SER A 428 -9.26 -8.21 -2.77
N LEU A 429 -8.82 -9.14 -3.62
CA LEU A 429 -7.76 -8.90 -4.60
C LEU A 429 -8.21 -7.88 -5.66
N ALA A 430 -9.46 -7.97 -6.13
CA ALA A 430 -10.03 -7.05 -7.09
C ALA A 430 -10.07 -5.61 -6.55
N ILE A 431 -10.57 -5.40 -5.33
CA ILE A 431 -10.61 -4.08 -4.69
C ILE A 431 -9.19 -3.53 -4.48
N LYS A 432 -8.23 -4.38 -4.07
CA LYS A 432 -6.83 -3.97 -3.95
C LYS A 432 -6.24 -3.55 -5.30
N ALA A 433 -6.48 -4.33 -6.36
CA ALA A 433 -6.03 -4.02 -7.72
C ALA A 433 -6.61 -2.69 -8.24
N GLU A 434 -7.92 -2.49 -8.09
CA GLU A 434 -8.58 -1.24 -8.51
C GLU A 434 -8.06 -0.02 -7.75
N SER A 435 -7.72 -0.18 -6.47
CA SER A 435 -7.10 0.89 -5.67
C SER A 435 -5.70 1.29 -6.15
N LEU A 436 -5.02 0.41 -6.89
CA LEU A 436 -3.73 0.67 -7.54
C LEU A 436 -3.90 1.12 -9.00
N GLY A 437 -5.15 1.30 -9.47
CA GLY A 437 -5.45 1.66 -10.86
C GLY A 437 -5.34 0.49 -11.84
N ILE A 438 -5.27 -0.76 -11.35
CA ILE A 438 -5.30 -1.97 -12.17
C ILE A 438 -6.75 -2.33 -12.45
N GLN A 439 -7.13 -2.39 -13.72
CA GLN A 439 -8.48 -2.85 -14.09
C GLN A 439 -8.63 -4.32 -13.73
N THR A 440 -9.82 -4.69 -13.26
CA THR A 440 -10.13 -6.07 -12.90
C THR A 440 -11.32 -6.59 -13.69
N MET A 441 -11.37 -7.91 -13.88
CA MET A 441 -12.49 -8.60 -14.50
C MET A 441 -12.73 -9.90 -13.75
N SER A 442 -14.01 -10.28 -13.57
CA SER A 442 -14.33 -11.58 -12.97
C SER A 442 -14.36 -12.67 -14.04
N THR A 443 -14.39 -13.95 -13.64
CA THR A 443 -14.51 -15.06 -14.59
C THR A 443 -15.95 -15.49 -14.81
N SER A 444 -16.91 -14.56 -14.76
CA SER A 444 -18.29 -14.87 -15.10
C SER A 444 -18.36 -15.38 -16.55
N ASP A 445 -19.32 -16.26 -16.85
CA ASP A 445 -19.40 -16.88 -18.18
C ASP A 445 -19.62 -15.82 -19.28
N ASP A 446 -20.26 -14.69 -18.97
CA ASP A 446 -20.48 -13.59 -19.91
C ASP A 446 -19.21 -12.77 -20.15
N GLU A 447 -18.39 -12.50 -19.12
CA GLU A 447 -17.08 -11.84 -19.29
C GLU A 447 -16.09 -12.74 -20.03
N MET A 448 -16.07 -14.04 -19.73
CA MET A 448 -15.24 -15.00 -20.47
C MET A 448 -15.67 -15.14 -21.93
N ARG A 449 -16.98 -15.06 -22.22
CA ARG A 449 -17.49 -14.96 -23.60
C ARG A 449 -17.05 -13.67 -24.28
N HIS A 450 -17.04 -12.55 -23.56
CA HIS A 450 -16.57 -11.27 -24.09
C HIS A 450 -15.09 -11.32 -24.48
N LEU A 451 -14.23 -11.85 -23.60
CA LEU A 451 -12.80 -12.05 -23.89
C LEU A 451 -12.56 -12.97 -25.11
N ARG A 452 -13.35 -14.03 -25.25
CA ARG A 452 -13.31 -14.90 -26.44
C ARG A 452 -13.78 -14.19 -27.71
N GLY A 453 -14.80 -13.34 -27.61
CA GLY A 453 -15.24 -12.48 -28.70
C GLY A 453 -14.13 -11.53 -29.17
N ILE A 454 -13.40 -10.91 -28.23
CA ILE A 454 -12.23 -10.07 -28.53
C ILE A 454 -11.11 -10.91 -29.20
N ALA A 455 -10.90 -12.15 -28.78
CA ALA A 455 -9.98 -13.10 -29.41
C ALA A 455 -10.46 -13.66 -30.77
N GLY A 456 -11.61 -13.19 -31.29
CA GLY A 456 -12.13 -13.52 -32.61
C GLY A 456 -12.92 -14.83 -32.68
N ASP A 457 -13.58 -15.24 -31.59
CA ASP A 457 -14.53 -16.34 -31.58
C ASP A 457 -15.82 -15.98 -32.35
N ASN A 458 -15.87 -16.35 -33.64
CA ASN A 458 -16.98 -16.05 -34.55
C ASN A 458 -18.29 -16.81 -34.24
N SER A 459 -18.30 -17.71 -33.25
CA SER A 459 -19.52 -18.43 -32.82
C SER A 459 -20.61 -17.50 -32.25
N LEU A 460 -20.27 -16.25 -31.93
CA LEU A 460 -21.15 -15.21 -31.38
C LEU A 460 -21.89 -14.36 -32.44
N SER A 461 -21.57 -14.50 -33.72
CA SER A 461 -22.19 -13.70 -34.80
C SER A 461 -23.56 -14.21 -35.28
N ALA A 462 -24.03 -15.35 -34.76
CA ALA A 462 -25.21 -16.06 -35.32
C ALA A 462 -26.54 -15.88 -34.55
N SER A 463 -26.62 -15.13 -33.44
CA SER A 463 -27.85 -15.10 -32.62
C SER A 463 -28.60 -13.76 -32.53
N ARG A 464 -28.23 -12.73 -33.30
CA ARG A 464 -28.96 -11.44 -33.29
C ARG A 464 -29.87 -11.15 -34.47
N HIS A 465 -30.11 -12.10 -35.38
CA HIS A 465 -31.15 -11.99 -36.42
C HIS A 465 -32.03 -13.24 -36.47
N SER A 466 -33.07 -13.31 -35.64
CA SER A 466 -34.39 -13.86 -35.98
C SER A 466 -35.33 -13.89 -34.76
N CYS A 467 -36.53 -13.34 -34.99
CA CYS A 467 -37.72 -13.21 -34.13
C CYS A 467 -37.67 -12.21 -32.98
#